data_AF-A0A0B4LBI6-F1
#
_entry.id   AF-A0A0B4LBI6-F1
#
_cell.length_a   1.000
_cell.length_b   1.000
_cell.length_c   1.000
_cell.angle_alpha   90.00
_cell.angle_beta   90.00
_cell.angle_gamma   90.00
#
_symmetry.space_group_name_H-M   'P 1'
#
loop_
_entity.id
_entity.type
_entity.pdbx_description
1 polymer ?
#
loop_
_entity_poly.entity_id
_entity_poly.type
_entity_poly.pdbx_seq_one_letter_code
_entity_poly.pdbx_strand_id
1 'polypeptide(L)'
;GPTRQAVKDAGLSASEIDKVILVGGSTRIPAVQDAIKKELGKDPHKGVNPDEVVAMGAAIQGGVLTGDVKDVVLLDVTPLSLGIETMGGVSTKLIERNTTIPTSKSQVFSTAADNQNAVDIHILQGERPMAADNKTLGRFQLSDIPPAPRGVPQIEVKFDIDKNGIVNVSAKDLGT
;
A
#
# COMPACT_ATOMS: atom_id res chain seq x y z
N GLY A 1 -16.76 8.05 4.13
CA GLY A 1 -16.36 8.18 2.71
C GLY A 1 -14.85 8.34 2.62
N PRO A 2 -14.23 8.09 1.45
CA PRO A 2 -12.77 8.09 1.29
C PRO A 2 -12.09 9.38 1.75
N THR A 3 -12.67 10.55 1.47
CA THR A 3 -12.14 11.85 1.90
C THR A 3 -11.98 11.95 3.42
N ARG A 4 -13.03 11.61 4.19
CA ARG A 4 -12.97 11.60 5.66
C ARG A 4 -11.94 10.61 6.20
N GLN A 5 -11.81 9.46 5.54
CA GLN A 5 -10.86 8.44 5.94
C GLN A 5 -9.42 8.92 5.75
N ALA A 6 -9.10 9.51 4.59
CA ALA A 6 -7.77 10.04 4.31
C ALA A 6 -7.37 11.16 5.29
N VAL A 7 -8.30 12.09 5.60
CA VAL A 7 -8.07 13.15 6.59
C VAL A 7 -7.78 12.57 7.98
N LYS A 8 -8.54 11.54 8.38
CA LYS A 8 -8.31 10.82 9.65
C LYS A 8 -6.96 10.10 9.66
N ASP A 9 -6.58 9.45 8.57
CA ASP A 9 -5.33 8.70 8.48
C ASP A 9 -4.10 9.62 8.53
N ALA A 10 -4.23 10.84 7.99
CA ALA A 10 -3.22 11.89 8.11
C ALA A 10 -3.16 12.52 9.51
N GLY A 11 -4.11 12.22 10.40
CA GLY A 11 -4.20 12.83 11.73
C GLY A 11 -4.60 14.31 11.70
N LEU A 12 -5.23 14.77 10.61
CA LEU A 12 -5.59 16.17 10.40
C LEU A 12 -7.09 16.41 10.60
N SER A 13 -7.44 17.67 10.78
CA SER A 13 -8.80 18.20 10.69
C SER A 13 -9.01 18.90 9.34
N ALA A 14 -10.28 19.06 8.91
CA ALA A 14 -10.59 19.75 7.66
C ALA A 14 -10.08 21.20 7.63
N SER A 15 -10.00 21.87 8.79
CA SER A 15 -9.46 23.23 8.92
C SER A 15 -7.98 23.34 8.54
N GLU A 16 -7.20 22.28 8.79
CA GLU A 16 -5.75 22.25 8.54
C GLU A 16 -5.39 22.06 7.06
N ILE A 17 -6.36 21.80 6.18
CA ILE A 17 -6.10 21.60 4.74
C ILE A 17 -6.02 22.94 4.04
N ASP A 18 -4.85 23.49 3.72
CA ASP A 18 -4.75 24.86 3.18
C ASP A 18 -5.44 25.07 1.82
N LYS A 19 -5.32 24.10 0.91
CA LYS A 19 -5.85 24.17 -0.45
C LYS A 19 -6.48 22.85 -0.86
N VAL A 20 -7.55 22.93 -1.65
CA VAL A 20 -8.20 21.78 -2.29
C VAL A 20 -7.95 21.84 -3.79
N ILE A 21 -7.42 20.79 -4.38
CA ILE A 21 -7.19 20.70 -5.84
C ILE A 21 -8.13 19.64 -6.40
N LEU A 22 -8.83 19.97 -7.49
CA LEU A 22 -9.70 19.03 -8.20
C LEU A 22 -9.03 18.56 -9.49
N VAL A 23 -9.09 17.25 -9.72
CA VAL A 23 -8.43 16.59 -10.86
C VAL A 23 -9.44 15.68 -11.57
N GLY A 24 -9.42 15.71 -12.90
CA GLY A 24 -10.31 14.95 -13.79
C GLY A 24 -11.55 15.73 -14.23
N GLY A 25 -11.97 15.57 -15.48
CA GLY A 25 -13.06 16.36 -16.09
C GLY A 25 -14.41 16.27 -15.37
N SER A 26 -14.73 15.15 -14.73
CA SER A 26 -15.95 15.00 -13.92
C SER A 26 -16.02 15.95 -12.72
N THR A 27 -14.88 16.51 -12.28
CA THR A 27 -14.86 17.55 -11.21
C THR A 27 -15.38 18.91 -11.66
N ARG A 28 -15.66 19.09 -12.96
CA ARG A 28 -16.34 20.28 -13.50
C ARG A 28 -17.82 20.33 -13.15
N ILE A 29 -18.42 19.21 -12.73
CA ILE A 29 -19.82 19.13 -12.32
C ILE A 29 -20.03 20.00 -11.06
N PRO A 30 -20.93 21.01 -11.07
CA PRO A 30 -21.13 21.91 -9.93
C PRO A 30 -21.45 21.18 -8.62
N ALA A 31 -22.30 20.16 -8.67
CA ALA A 31 -22.68 19.37 -7.49
C ALA A 31 -21.48 18.65 -6.83
N VAL A 32 -20.46 18.27 -7.60
CA VAL A 32 -19.23 17.66 -7.06
C VAL A 32 -18.40 18.72 -6.32
N GLN A 33 -18.26 19.91 -6.89
CA GLN A 33 -17.54 21.02 -6.26
C GLN A 33 -18.23 21.45 -4.97
N ASP A 34 -19.55 21.58 -4.98
CA ASP A 34 -20.35 21.94 -3.82
C ASP A 34 -20.27 20.90 -2.71
N ALA A 35 -20.28 19.61 -3.06
CA ALA A 35 -20.13 18.52 -2.10
C ALA A 35 -18.77 18.58 -1.39
N ILE A 36 -17.68 18.77 -2.13
CA ILE A 36 -16.32 18.90 -1.55
C ILE A 36 -16.19 20.17 -0.73
N LYS A 37 -16.73 21.30 -1.20
CA LYS A 37 -16.74 22.56 -0.45
C LYS A 37 -17.50 22.42 0.87
N LYS A 38 -18.65 21.74 0.87
CA LYS A 38 -19.41 21.46 2.09
C LYS A 38 -18.66 20.55 3.06
N GLU A 39 -17.93 19.57 2.53
CA GLU A 39 -17.19 18.59 3.34
C GLU A 39 -15.92 19.17 3.96
N LEU A 40 -15.15 19.97 3.22
CA LEU A 40 -13.85 20.50 3.67
C LEU A 40 -13.91 21.97 4.11
N GLY A 41 -15.03 22.66 3.87
CA GLY A 41 -15.21 24.07 4.24
C GLY A 41 -14.37 25.06 3.42
N LYS A 42 -13.76 24.61 2.31
CA LYS A 42 -12.85 25.43 1.48
C LYS A 42 -13.20 25.34 0.01
N ASP A 43 -13.03 26.47 -0.68
CA ASP A 43 -13.22 26.54 -2.12
C ASP A 43 -12.11 25.81 -2.88
N PRO A 44 -12.46 24.95 -3.85
CA PRO A 44 -11.47 24.31 -4.70
C PRO A 44 -10.66 25.32 -5.53
N HIS A 45 -9.36 25.08 -5.60
CA HIS A 45 -8.43 25.84 -6.41
C HIS A 45 -8.66 25.59 -7.90
N LYS A 46 -8.82 26.67 -8.68
CA LYS A 46 -9.13 26.63 -10.12
C LYS A 46 -7.94 26.98 -11.02
N GLY A 47 -6.75 27.18 -10.44
CA GLY A 47 -5.56 27.62 -11.18
C GLY A 47 -4.84 26.53 -11.99
N VAL A 48 -5.37 25.31 -12.05
CA VAL A 48 -4.83 24.20 -12.83
C VAL A 48 -5.93 23.57 -13.68
N ASN A 49 -5.61 23.21 -14.91
CA ASN A 49 -6.54 22.50 -15.79
C ASN A 49 -6.76 21.08 -15.27
N PRO A 50 -7.99 20.71 -14.83
CA PRO A 50 -8.24 19.40 -14.24
C PRO A 50 -8.02 18.23 -15.21
N ASP A 51 -8.04 18.48 -16.53
CA ASP A 51 -7.90 17.45 -17.55
C ASP A 51 -6.43 17.13 -17.90
N GLU A 52 -5.52 18.07 -17.68
CA GLU A 52 -4.11 17.97 -18.12
C GLU A 52 -3.11 17.95 -16.96
N VAL A 53 -3.53 18.35 -15.75
CA VAL A 53 -2.64 18.52 -14.59
C VAL A 53 -1.85 17.25 -14.25
N VAL A 54 -2.43 16.07 -14.47
CA VAL A 54 -1.74 14.78 -14.24
C VAL A 54 -0.57 14.60 -15.22
N ALA A 55 -0.79 14.87 -16.51
CA ALA A 55 0.24 14.77 -17.54
C ALA A 55 1.37 15.78 -17.31
N MET A 56 1.02 17.01 -16.90
CA MET A 56 2.00 18.03 -16.52
C MET A 56 2.85 17.58 -15.32
N GLY A 57 2.22 17.01 -14.28
CA GLY A 57 2.92 16.46 -13.12
C GLY A 57 3.87 15.32 -13.49
N ALA A 58 3.45 14.43 -14.39
CA ALA A 58 4.31 13.36 -14.91
C ALA A 58 5.53 13.89 -15.68
N ALA A 59 5.35 14.96 -16.48
CA ALA A 59 6.46 15.60 -17.19
C ALA A 59 7.47 16.25 -16.22
N ILE A 60 6.98 16.90 -15.16
CA ILE A 60 7.84 17.44 -14.09
C ILE A 60 8.63 16.32 -13.43
N GLN A 61 7.97 15.20 -13.09
CA GLN A 61 8.64 14.03 -12.51
C GLN A 61 9.72 13.47 -13.44
N GLY A 62 9.47 13.44 -14.75
CA GLY A 62 10.48 13.10 -15.76
C GLY A 62 11.70 14.02 -15.70
N GLY A 63 11.48 15.34 -15.61
CA GLY A 63 12.56 16.33 -15.45
C GLY A 63 13.34 16.19 -14.14
N VAL A 64 12.70 15.74 -13.06
CA VAL A 64 13.39 15.43 -11.79
C VAL A 64 14.30 14.21 -11.96
N LEU A 65 13.84 13.17 -12.67
CA LEU A 65 14.62 11.96 -12.91
C LEU A 65 15.84 12.19 -13.82
N THR A 66 15.76 13.13 -14.77
CA THR A 66 16.89 13.52 -15.64
C THR A 66 17.82 14.54 -14.98
N GLY A 67 17.39 15.18 -13.89
CA GLY A 67 18.15 16.22 -13.19
C GLY A 67 17.98 17.64 -13.74
N ASP A 68 17.07 17.83 -14.70
CA ASP A 68 16.70 19.14 -15.26
C ASP A 68 15.92 19.98 -14.24
N VAL A 69 15.17 19.32 -13.35
CA VAL A 69 14.47 19.93 -12.22
C VAL A 69 15.19 19.55 -10.92
N LYS A 70 15.66 20.55 -10.18
CA LYS A 70 16.36 20.37 -8.91
C LYS A 70 15.46 20.71 -7.72
N ASP A 71 15.84 20.24 -6.54
CA ASP A 71 15.22 20.57 -5.24
C ASP A 71 13.77 20.09 -5.06
N VAL A 72 13.38 19.01 -5.74
CA VAL A 72 12.11 18.30 -5.52
C VAL A 72 12.38 16.94 -4.89
N VAL A 73 11.82 16.71 -3.70
CA VAL A 73 11.81 15.40 -3.04
C VAL A 73 10.38 14.87 -3.05
N LEU A 74 10.17 13.72 -3.66
CA LEU A 74 8.89 13.01 -3.66
C LEU A 74 8.95 11.84 -2.69
N LEU A 75 8.05 11.85 -1.71
CA LEU A 75 7.83 10.73 -0.79
C LEU A 75 6.42 10.21 -1.04
N ASP A 76 6.34 8.97 -1.52
CA ASP A 76 5.07 8.31 -1.78
C ASP A 76 4.79 7.23 -0.72
N VAL A 77 3.59 6.68 -0.72
CA VAL A 77 3.14 5.68 0.26
C VAL A 77 2.41 4.50 -0.40
N THR A 78 2.39 3.35 0.25
CA THR A 78 1.53 2.23 -0.19
C THR A 78 0.05 2.52 0.14
N PRO A 79 -0.90 2.37 -0.80
CA PRO A 79 -2.31 2.75 -0.57
C PRO A 79 -3.10 1.74 0.28
N LEU A 80 -2.64 0.49 0.34
CA LEU A 80 -3.30 -0.60 1.05
C LEU A 80 -2.26 -1.40 1.84
N SER A 81 -2.73 -2.03 2.92
CA SER A 81 -1.89 -2.92 3.70
C SER A 81 -1.56 -4.17 2.89
N LEU A 82 -0.33 -4.65 3.05
CA LEU A 82 0.19 -5.87 2.44
C LEU A 82 0.46 -6.88 3.54
N GLY A 83 0.06 -8.11 3.30
CA GLY A 83 0.13 -9.16 4.29
C GLY A 83 0.11 -10.54 3.68
N ILE A 84 0.07 -11.54 4.55
CA ILE A 84 -0.09 -12.95 4.18
C ILE A 84 -1.28 -13.58 4.88
N GLU A 85 -1.85 -14.61 4.26
CA GLU A 85 -2.79 -15.50 4.93
C GLU A 85 -2.05 -16.34 5.97
N THR A 86 -2.57 -16.35 7.20
CA THR A 86 -2.13 -17.23 8.28
C THR A 86 -3.21 -18.24 8.64
N MET A 87 -2.85 -19.23 9.46
CA MET A 87 -3.76 -20.29 9.92
C MET A 87 -5.12 -19.72 10.39
N GLY A 88 -6.21 -20.33 9.94
CA GLY A 88 -7.57 -19.86 10.23
C GLY A 88 -8.12 -18.85 9.21
N GLY A 89 -7.42 -18.62 8.09
CA GLY A 89 -7.87 -17.71 7.03
C GLY A 89 -7.78 -16.24 7.41
N VAL A 90 -6.91 -15.91 8.36
CA VAL A 90 -6.70 -14.55 8.87
C VAL A 90 -5.68 -13.83 7.99
N SER A 91 -5.95 -12.57 7.66
CA SER A 91 -5.01 -11.69 6.97
C SER A 91 -4.08 -11.04 8.00
N THR A 92 -2.83 -11.51 8.06
CA THR A 92 -1.80 -10.91 8.91
C THR A 92 -1.04 -9.87 8.10
N LYS A 93 -1.15 -8.60 8.50
CA LYS A 93 -0.49 -7.48 7.84
C LYS A 93 0.98 -7.40 8.23
N LEU A 94 1.86 -7.16 7.25
CA LEU A 94 3.28 -6.93 7.47
C LEU A 94 3.64 -5.46 7.21
N ILE A 95 3.08 -4.87 6.15
CA ILE A 95 3.25 -3.45 5.83
C ILE A 95 1.86 -2.82 5.85
N GLU A 96 1.66 -1.86 6.75
CA GLU A 96 0.39 -1.14 6.88
C GLU A 96 0.20 -0.14 5.72
N ARG A 97 -1.06 0.14 5.38
CA ARG A 97 -1.37 1.23 4.44
C ARG A 97 -0.80 2.57 4.92
N ASN A 98 -0.53 3.45 3.97
CA ASN A 98 0.12 4.75 4.15
C ASN A 98 1.58 4.65 4.67
N THR A 99 2.21 3.47 4.64
CA THR A 99 3.66 3.35 4.88
C THR A 99 4.43 3.97 3.71
N THR A 100 5.39 4.84 4.02
CA THR A 100 6.28 5.48 3.03
C THR A 100 7.09 4.45 2.23
N ILE A 101 7.20 4.65 0.92
CA ILE A 101 7.99 3.82 0.01
C ILE A 101 9.21 4.60 -0.53
N PRO A 102 10.33 3.93 -0.84
CA PRO A 102 10.58 2.49 -0.73
C PRO A 102 10.68 1.99 0.72
N THR A 103 10.28 0.74 0.98
CA THR A 103 10.34 0.14 2.32
C THR A 103 10.52 -1.37 2.26
N SER A 104 10.97 -1.96 3.37
CA SER A 104 11.16 -3.41 3.51
C SER A 104 10.70 -3.87 4.89
N LYS A 105 10.03 -5.01 4.95
CA LYS A 105 9.64 -5.65 6.21
C LYS A 105 9.82 -7.17 6.12
N SER A 106 10.46 -7.73 7.13
CA SER A 106 10.55 -9.20 7.31
C SER A 106 9.79 -9.61 8.57
N GLN A 107 9.19 -10.80 8.51
CA GLN A 107 8.60 -11.44 9.68
C GLN A 107 8.81 -12.96 9.60
N VAL A 108 9.12 -13.57 10.74
CA VAL A 108 9.31 -15.02 10.86
C VAL A 108 7.97 -15.68 11.17
N PHE A 109 7.64 -16.69 10.38
CA PHE A 109 6.52 -17.59 10.55
C PHE A 109 7.02 -19.01 10.79
N SER A 110 6.10 -19.93 11.07
CA SER A 110 6.41 -21.35 11.25
C SER A 110 5.32 -22.23 10.67
N THR A 111 5.57 -23.54 10.62
CA THR A 111 4.63 -24.55 10.12
C THR A 111 3.36 -24.62 10.96
N ALA A 112 2.25 -25.00 10.32
CA ALA A 112 0.94 -25.14 10.94
C ALA A 112 0.62 -26.60 11.35
N ALA A 113 1.41 -27.58 10.89
CA ALA A 113 1.29 -28.99 11.23
C ALA A 113 2.66 -29.66 11.44
N ASP A 114 2.66 -30.79 12.15
CA ASP A 114 3.86 -31.60 12.36
C ASP A 114 4.33 -32.23 11.04
N ASN A 115 5.66 -32.28 10.84
CA ASN A 115 6.30 -32.84 9.65
C ASN A 115 5.85 -32.22 8.32
N GLN A 116 5.36 -30.98 8.37
CA GLN A 116 5.00 -30.21 7.18
C GLN A 116 6.25 -29.91 6.35
N ASN A 117 6.32 -30.47 5.15
CA ASN A 117 7.48 -30.38 4.25
C ASN A 117 7.44 -29.17 3.30
N ALA A 118 6.35 -28.41 3.30
CA ALA A 118 6.19 -27.22 2.48
C ALA A 118 5.23 -26.22 3.12
N VAL A 119 5.48 -24.93 2.94
CA VAL A 119 4.61 -23.84 3.41
C VAL A 119 4.08 -23.02 2.24
N ASP A 120 2.76 -22.91 2.18
CA ASP A 120 2.06 -22.07 1.21
C ASP A 120 2.03 -20.62 1.71
N ILE A 121 2.54 -19.71 0.89
CA ILE A 121 2.57 -18.27 1.16
C ILE A 121 1.57 -17.61 0.22
N HIS A 122 0.45 -17.19 0.79
CA HIS A 122 -0.60 -16.48 0.08
C HIS A 122 -0.54 -15.00 0.40
N ILE A 123 -0.18 -14.21 -0.60
CA ILE A 123 0.04 -12.76 -0.49
C ILE A 123 -1.28 -12.03 -0.73
N LEU A 124 -1.61 -11.11 0.16
CA LEU A 124 -2.87 -10.37 0.20
C LEU A 124 -2.62 -8.87 0.24
N GLN A 125 -3.56 -8.12 -0.34
CA GLN A 125 -3.64 -6.67 -0.23
C GLN A 125 -5.04 -6.24 0.22
N GLY A 126 -5.11 -5.48 1.32
CA GLY A 126 -6.36 -4.90 1.82
C GLY A 126 -6.42 -4.73 3.33
N GLU A 127 -7.54 -4.18 3.80
CA GLU A 127 -7.74 -3.76 5.20
C GLU A 127 -8.63 -4.70 6.02
N ARG A 128 -9.15 -5.77 5.41
CA ARG A 128 -10.11 -6.65 6.07
C ARG A 128 -9.39 -7.72 6.90
N PRO A 129 -9.97 -8.18 8.02
CA PRO A 129 -9.31 -9.14 8.90
C PRO A 129 -9.23 -10.55 8.29
N MET A 130 -10.16 -10.93 7.42
CA MET A 130 -10.19 -12.26 6.79
C MET A 130 -9.55 -12.24 5.41
N ALA A 131 -8.77 -13.27 5.10
CA ALA A 131 -8.06 -13.40 3.82
C ALA A 131 -9.01 -13.40 2.62
N ALA A 132 -10.16 -14.07 2.74
CA ALA A 132 -11.16 -14.19 1.67
C ALA A 132 -11.76 -12.85 1.23
N ASP A 133 -11.72 -11.82 2.09
CA ASP A 133 -12.29 -10.51 1.77
C ASP A 133 -11.26 -9.52 1.22
N ASN A 134 -9.99 -9.92 1.12
CA ASN A 134 -8.91 -9.09 0.59
C ASN A 134 -8.53 -9.52 -0.83
N LYS A 135 -7.75 -8.68 -1.51
CA LYS A 135 -7.28 -8.98 -2.86
C LYS A 135 -6.07 -9.91 -2.79
N THR A 136 -6.19 -11.10 -3.38
CA THR A 136 -5.02 -11.95 -3.67
C THR A 136 -4.11 -11.26 -4.68
N LEU A 137 -2.83 -11.12 -4.33
CA LEU A 137 -1.78 -10.67 -5.25
C LEU A 137 -1.02 -11.85 -5.87
N GLY A 138 -0.79 -12.90 -5.08
CA GLY A 138 -0.06 -14.07 -5.55
C GLY A 138 -0.01 -15.18 -4.51
N ARG A 139 0.40 -16.36 -4.96
CA ARG A 139 0.64 -17.53 -4.12
C ARG A 139 1.92 -18.19 -4.60
N PHE A 140 2.77 -18.58 -3.66
CA PHE A 140 3.92 -19.41 -3.94
C PHE A 140 4.18 -20.32 -2.74
N GLN A 141 4.94 -21.37 -2.97
CA GLN A 141 5.21 -22.39 -1.96
C GLN A 141 6.71 -22.47 -1.71
N LEU A 142 7.10 -22.53 -0.44
CA LEU A 142 8.44 -22.91 -0.04
C LEU A 142 8.42 -24.40 0.28
N SER A 143 9.05 -25.21 -0.58
CA SER A 143 9.17 -26.66 -0.42
C SER A 143 10.44 -27.06 0.33
N ASP A 144 10.62 -28.37 0.53
CA ASP A 144 11.84 -28.99 1.04
C ASP A 144 12.21 -28.60 2.48
N ILE A 145 11.19 -28.29 3.29
CA ILE A 145 11.35 -28.00 4.71
C ILE A 145 11.61 -29.32 5.46
N PRO A 146 12.69 -29.43 6.27
CA PRO A 146 12.96 -30.63 7.04
C PRO A 146 11.79 -31.01 7.96
N PRO A 147 11.40 -32.30 8.03
CA PRO A 147 10.35 -32.75 8.95
C PRO A 147 10.71 -32.41 10.40
N ALA A 148 9.88 -31.56 11.01
CA ALA A 148 10.02 -31.13 12.40
C ALA A 148 8.64 -30.97 13.04
N PRO A 149 8.55 -30.95 14.39
CA PRO A 149 7.31 -30.60 15.07
C PRO A 149 6.80 -29.22 14.64
N ARG A 150 5.47 -29.03 14.69
CA ARG A 150 4.82 -27.76 14.40
C ARG A 150 5.45 -26.63 15.21
N GLY A 151 5.71 -25.49 14.57
CA GLY A 151 6.24 -24.31 15.27
C GLY A 151 7.78 -24.28 15.38
N VAL A 152 8.48 -25.33 14.94
CA VAL A 152 9.95 -25.41 14.99
C VAL A 152 10.63 -24.79 13.77
N PRO A 153 10.22 -25.07 12.51
CA PRO A 153 10.83 -24.42 11.35
C PRO A 153 10.65 -22.91 11.39
N GLN A 154 11.69 -22.14 11.06
CA GLN A 154 11.63 -20.68 11.07
C GLN A 154 11.68 -20.15 9.64
N ILE A 155 10.54 -19.69 9.14
CA ILE A 155 10.39 -19.25 7.76
C ILE A 155 10.28 -17.73 7.77
N GLU A 156 11.35 -17.05 7.39
CA GLU A 156 11.32 -15.61 7.19
C GLU A 156 10.60 -15.29 5.88
N VAL A 157 9.54 -14.49 5.95
CA VAL A 157 8.88 -13.89 4.79
C VAL A 157 9.21 -12.41 4.75
N LYS A 158 9.76 -11.94 3.64
CA LYS A 158 10.22 -10.57 3.43
C LYS A 158 9.47 -9.92 2.27
N PHE A 159 8.94 -8.73 2.54
CA PHE A 159 8.29 -7.85 1.58
C PHE A 159 9.20 -6.67 1.31
N ASP A 160 9.53 -6.44 0.04
CA ASP A 160 10.27 -5.28 -0.43
C ASP A 160 9.39 -4.48 -1.40
N ILE A 161 9.18 -3.20 -1.11
CA ILE A 161 8.46 -2.27 -1.98
C ILE A 161 9.44 -1.25 -2.53
N ASP A 162 9.54 -1.17 -3.85
CA ASP A 162 10.41 -0.22 -4.52
C ASP A 162 9.79 1.20 -4.59
N LYS A 163 10.54 2.15 -5.15
CA LYS A 163 10.09 3.54 -5.34
C LYS A 163 8.89 3.70 -6.28
N ASN A 164 8.55 2.68 -7.05
CA ASN A 164 7.42 2.66 -7.98
C ASN A 164 6.18 1.98 -7.36
N GLY A 165 6.29 1.48 -6.13
CA GLY A 165 5.23 0.70 -5.48
C GLY A 165 5.17 -0.77 -5.92
N ILE A 166 6.19 -1.28 -6.62
CA ILE A 166 6.26 -2.69 -7.02
C ILE A 166 6.71 -3.51 -5.81
N VAL A 167 5.91 -4.53 -5.49
CA VAL A 167 6.14 -5.43 -4.35
C VAL A 167 6.86 -6.68 -4.82
N ASN A 168 7.98 -6.99 -4.17
CA ASN A 168 8.69 -8.25 -4.27
C ASN A 168 8.54 -9.00 -2.94
N VAL A 169 8.13 -10.26 -3.01
CA VAL A 169 7.99 -11.11 -1.83
C VAL A 169 8.96 -12.27 -1.96
N SER A 170 9.73 -12.50 -0.90
CA SER A 170 10.64 -13.64 -0.80
C SER A 170 10.39 -14.39 0.51
N ALA A 171 10.70 -15.67 0.52
CA ALA A 171 10.66 -16.48 1.72
C ALA A 171 11.90 -17.36 1.82
N LYS A 172 12.38 -17.53 3.05
CA LYS A 172 13.59 -18.28 3.35
C LYS A 172 13.42 -19.08 4.63
N ASP A 173 13.79 -20.35 4.62
CA ASP A 173 13.99 -21.12 5.85
C ASP A 173 15.31 -20.70 6.51
N LEU A 174 15.26 -20.30 7.79
CA LEU A 174 16.42 -19.88 8.58
C LEU A 174 17.17 -21.07 9.19
N GLY A 175 16.60 -22.28 9.14
CA GLY A 175 17.23 -23.51 9.63
C GLY A 175 18.30 -24.10 8.71
N THR A 176 18.38 -23.62 7.46
CA THR A 176 19.34 -24.00 6.41
C THR A 176 20.03 -22.78 5.82
#